data_AF-A0A6P0KK27-F1
#
_entry.id   AF-A0A6P0KK27-F1
#
_cell.length_a   1.000
_cell.length_b   1.000
_cell.length_c   1.000
_cell.angle_alpha   90.00
_cell.angle_beta   90.00
_cell.angle_gamma   90.00
#
_symmetry.space_group_name_H-M   'P 1'
#
loop_
_entity.id
_entity.type
_entity.pdbx_description
1 polymer ?
#
loop_
_entity_poly.entity_id
_entity_poly.type
_entity_poly.pdbx_seq_one_letter_code
_entity_poly.pdbx_strand_id
1 'polypeptide(L)'
;MTQLKCPKCEGTLEAVVYSTIPVDRCTSCQGIWFDSMEAQLLKEIKGSEIIDTGDPKTGSKFNEIRDINCPKCQTKLTKMVDIKQTHIRYEKCPVCYGIWFDAGEFKDYKEEGIADILKDIFS
;
A
#
# COMPACT_ATOMS: atom_id res chain seq x y z
N MET A 1 -2.99 16.60 -16.74
CA MET A 1 -3.15 15.93 -15.43
C MET A 1 -1.78 15.88 -14.80
N THR A 2 -1.61 16.42 -13.59
CA THR A 2 -0.30 16.47 -12.91
C THR A 2 0.07 15.08 -12.43
N GLN A 3 1.23 14.60 -12.85
CA GLN A 3 1.76 13.30 -12.43
C GLN A 3 2.18 13.36 -10.96
N LEU A 4 1.65 12.46 -10.13
CA LEU A 4 2.01 12.38 -8.71
C LEU A 4 3.48 11.96 -8.54
N LYS A 5 4.09 12.46 -7.47
CA LYS A 5 5.46 12.11 -7.08
C LYS A 5 5.44 11.19 -5.87
N CYS A 6 6.33 10.20 -5.88
CA CYS A 6 6.55 9.32 -4.76
C CYS A 6 7.02 10.14 -3.56
N PRO A 7 6.35 10.04 -2.41
CA PRO A 7 6.70 10.85 -1.25
C PRO A 7 7.94 10.35 -0.50
N LYS A 8 8.48 9.16 -0.86
CA LYS A 8 9.68 8.57 -0.23
C LYS A 8 10.96 8.72 -1.06
N CYS A 9 10.86 8.72 -2.38
CA CYS A 9 12.04 8.77 -3.26
C CYS A 9 11.93 9.79 -4.40
N GLU A 10 10.86 10.59 -4.44
CA GLU A 10 10.57 11.60 -5.48
C GLU A 10 10.43 11.03 -6.91
N GLY A 11 10.44 9.71 -7.03
CA GLY A 11 10.18 9.00 -8.28
C GLY A 11 8.78 9.24 -8.83
N THR A 12 8.57 8.84 -10.07
CA THR A 12 7.26 8.94 -10.73
C THR A 12 6.32 7.86 -10.20
N LEU A 13 5.05 8.21 -9.98
CA LEU A 13 3.98 7.24 -9.78
C LEU A 13 3.29 6.92 -11.11
N GLU A 14 3.16 5.64 -11.42
CA GLU A 14 2.41 5.11 -12.56
C GLU A 14 1.07 4.53 -12.11
N ALA A 15 0.03 4.71 -12.91
CA ALA A 15 -1.27 4.13 -12.65
C ALA A 15 -1.26 2.64 -12.99
N VAL A 16 -1.62 1.80 -12.02
CA VAL A 16 -1.83 0.36 -12.18
C VAL A 16 -3.29 0.07 -11.88
N VAL A 17 -3.96 -0.72 -12.71
CA VAL A 17 -5.38 -1.02 -12.54
C VAL A 17 -5.58 -2.51 -12.32
N TYR A 18 -6.32 -2.86 -11.26
CA TYR A 18 -6.79 -4.23 -11.03
C TYR A 18 -8.29 -4.24 -10.80
N SER A 19 -9.01 -5.06 -11.56
CA SER A 19 -10.48 -5.16 -11.48
C SER A 19 -11.17 -3.77 -11.44
N THR A 20 -10.77 -2.86 -12.34
CA THR A 20 -11.25 -1.47 -12.47
C THR A 20 -10.82 -0.48 -11.38
N ILE A 21 -10.14 -0.93 -10.33
CA ILE A 21 -9.64 -0.07 -9.26
C ILE A 21 -8.23 0.40 -9.63
N PRO A 22 -8.02 1.71 -9.86
CA PRO A 22 -6.68 2.25 -10.09
C PRO A 22 -5.91 2.36 -8.76
N VAL A 23 -4.60 2.29 -8.84
CA VAL A 23 -3.66 2.65 -7.77
C VAL A 23 -2.44 3.32 -8.40
N ASP A 24 -1.66 4.05 -7.61
CA ASP A 24 -0.49 4.78 -8.09
C ASP A 24 0.80 4.16 -7.53
N ARG A 25 1.51 3.34 -8.32
CA ARG A 25 2.75 2.64 -7.90
C ARG A 25 3.99 3.42 -8.31
N CYS A 26 4.98 3.50 -7.44
CA CYS A 26 6.25 4.15 -7.75
C CYS A 26 7.12 3.28 -8.66
N THR A 27 7.60 3.83 -9.77
CA THR A 27 8.48 3.12 -10.71
C THR A 27 9.91 2.89 -10.20
N SER A 28 10.27 3.44 -9.03
CA SER A 28 11.61 3.35 -8.44
C SER A 28 11.60 2.49 -7.17
N CYS A 29 10.96 2.96 -6.09
CA CYS A 29 10.93 2.22 -4.83
C CYS A 29 9.84 1.16 -4.75
N GLN A 30 8.92 1.11 -5.72
CA GLN A 30 7.78 0.19 -5.77
C GLN A 30 6.75 0.32 -4.64
N GLY A 31 6.80 1.37 -3.83
CA GLY A 31 5.70 1.72 -2.93
C GLY A 31 4.45 2.17 -3.69
N ILE A 32 3.28 2.01 -3.09
CA ILE A 32 1.98 2.16 -3.73
C ILE A 32 1.11 3.11 -2.94
N TRP A 33 0.57 4.10 -3.63
CA TRP A 33 -0.49 4.96 -3.13
C TRP A 33 -1.85 4.39 -3.53
N PHE A 34 -2.72 4.27 -2.54
CA PHE A 34 -4.12 3.91 -2.66
C PHE A 34 -4.94 5.13 -2.25
N ASP A 35 -5.93 5.50 -3.05
CA ASP A 35 -6.93 6.47 -2.64
C ASP A 35 -7.86 5.90 -1.57
N SER A 36 -8.73 6.77 -1.08
CA SER A 36 -9.77 6.42 -0.13
C SER A 36 -10.49 5.14 -0.57
N MET A 37 -10.52 4.15 0.32
CA MET A 37 -11.19 2.85 0.16
C MET A 37 -10.54 1.84 -0.80
N GLU A 38 -9.59 2.24 -1.66
CA GLU A 38 -9.04 1.34 -2.69
C GLU A 38 -8.29 0.14 -2.08
N ALA A 39 -7.47 0.37 -1.05
CA ALA A 39 -6.75 -0.70 -0.36
C ALA A 39 -7.70 -1.71 0.28
N GLN A 40 -8.81 -1.24 0.87
CA GLN A 40 -9.81 -2.12 1.48
C GLN A 40 -10.55 -2.93 0.42
N LEU A 41 -10.99 -2.29 -0.67
CA LEU A 41 -11.64 -2.98 -1.78
C LEU A 41 -10.73 -4.03 -2.41
N LEU A 42 -9.47 -3.68 -2.69
CA LEU A 42 -8.52 -4.61 -3.29
C LEU A 42 -8.16 -5.73 -2.31
N LYS A 43 -8.14 -5.51 -0.99
CA LYS A 43 -7.91 -6.59 -0.02
C LYS A 43 -8.91 -7.74 -0.18
N GLU A 44 -10.17 -7.44 -0.47
CA GLU A 44 -11.24 -8.44 -0.68
C GLU A 44 -11.20 -9.15 -2.05
N ILE A 45 -10.54 -8.57 -3.06
CA ILE A 45 -10.51 -9.17 -4.41
C ILE A 45 -9.34 -10.15 -4.52
N LYS A 46 -9.62 -11.44 -4.73
CA LYS A 46 -8.61 -12.47 -4.96
C LYS A 46 -7.68 -12.11 -6.12
N GLY A 47 -6.37 -12.30 -5.95
CA GLY A 47 -5.35 -12.06 -6.97
C GLY A 47 -4.87 -10.60 -7.06
N SER A 48 -5.48 -9.66 -6.36
CA SER A 48 -5.09 -8.25 -6.42
C SER A 48 -3.71 -7.97 -5.84
N GLU A 49 -3.14 -8.89 -5.06
CA GLU A 49 -1.76 -8.84 -4.57
C GLU A 49 -0.71 -8.73 -5.70
N ILE A 50 -1.08 -9.07 -6.94
CA ILE A 50 -0.23 -8.94 -8.12
C ILE A 50 0.14 -7.49 -8.47
N ILE A 51 -0.63 -6.50 -7.99
CA ILE A 51 -0.28 -5.08 -8.21
C ILE A 51 0.97 -4.67 -7.43
N ASP A 52 1.29 -5.42 -6.36
CA ASP A 52 2.47 -5.21 -5.54
C ASP A 52 3.61 -6.13 -6.00
N THR A 53 4.34 -5.64 -6.99
CA THR A 53 5.51 -6.32 -7.58
C THR A 53 6.81 -5.99 -6.87
N GLY A 54 6.77 -5.22 -5.77
CA GLY A 54 7.94 -4.76 -5.06
C GLY A 54 8.65 -5.86 -4.27
N ASP A 55 9.97 -5.71 -4.10
CA ASP A 55 10.77 -6.56 -3.21
C ASP A 55 10.58 -6.09 -1.74
N PRO A 56 10.10 -6.96 -0.82
CA PRO A 56 9.97 -6.62 0.59
C PRO A 56 11.27 -6.11 1.24
N LYS A 57 12.45 -6.51 0.74
CA LYS A 57 13.74 -5.96 1.22
C LYS A 57 13.91 -4.49 0.87
N THR A 58 13.39 -4.07 -0.27
CA THR A 58 13.33 -2.65 -0.64
C THR A 58 12.32 -1.94 0.23
N GLY A 59 11.13 -2.52 0.40
CA GLY A 59 10.09 -1.97 1.27
C GLY A 59 10.58 -1.73 2.69
N SER A 60 11.26 -2.72 3.29
CA SER A 60 11.84 -2.61 4.63
C SER A 60 12.81 -1.44 4.78
N LYS A 61 13.60 -1.09 3.75
CA LYS A 61 14.47 0.10 3.78
C LYS A 61 13.67 1.40 3.79
N PHE A 62 12.57 1.44 3.03
CA PHE A 62 11.70 2.62 2.93
C PHE A 62 10.73 2.76 4.11
N ASN A 63 10.48 1.68 4.85
CA ASN A 63 9.64 1.69 6.05
C ASN A 63 10.25 2.51 7.20
N GLU A 64 11.56 2.79 7.15
CA GLU A 64 12.22 3.72 8.07
C GLU A 64 11.93 5.20 7.73
N ILE A 65 11.50 5.50 6.49
CA ILE A 65 11.18 6.85 6.02
C ILE A 65 9.67 7.09 6.18
N ARG A 66 9.28 7.50 7.39
CA ARG A 66 7.86 7.66 7.76
C ARG A 66 7.36 9.09 7.81
N ASP A 67 8.26 10.05 7.66
CA ASP A 67 7.97 11.48 7.76
C ASP A 67 7.62 12.10 6.41
N ILE A 68 6.59 11.57 5.77
CA ILE A 68 6.20 11.90 4.40
C ILE A 68 4.90 12.69 4.28
N ASN A 69 4.73 13.35 3.14
CA ASN A 69 3.51 14.09 2.78
C ASN A 69 2.65 13.28 1.80
N CYS A 70 1.34 13.52 1.86
CA CYS A 70 0.38 12.94 0.92
C CYS A 70 0.73 13.36 -0.52
N PRO A 71 0.91 12.41 -1.46
CA PRO A 71 1.22 12.75 -2.84
C PRO A 71 0.11 13.59 -3.49
N LYS A 72 -1.16 13.42 -3.08
CA LYS A 72 -2.31 14.14 -3.64
C LYS A 72 -2.55 15.53 -3.06
N CYS A 73 -2.60 15.65 -1.73
CA CYS A 73 -3.00 16.90 -1.06
C CYS A 73 -1.88 17.53 -0.23
N GLN A 74 -0.67 16.95 -0.22
CA GLN A 74 0.53 17.46 0.47
C GLN A 74 0.41 17.56 2.00
N THR A 75 -0.70 17.13 2.59
CA THR A 75 -0.85 17.01 4.04
C THR A 75 0.09 15.95 4.61
N LYS A 76 0.70 16.21 5.77
CA LYS A 76 1.52 15.23 6.48
C LYS A 76 0.71 13.95 6.75
N LEU A 77 1.26 12.80 6.40
CA LEU A 77 0.58 11.53 6.64
C LEU A 77 0.70 11.09 8.10
N THR A 78 -0.36 10.47 8.61
CA THR A 78 -0.39 9.85 9.94
C THR A 78 0.27 8.48 9.87
N LYS A 79 1.17 8.21 10.81
CA LYS A 79 1.85 6.93 10.98
C LYS A 79 0.87 5.92 11.58
N MET A 80 0.51 4.90 10.82
CA MET A 80 -0.40 3.83 11.24
C MET A 80 0.37 2.53 11.48
N VAL A 81 -0.32 1.59 12.15
CA VAL A 81 0.07 0.19 12.35
C VAL A 81 -1.19 -0.63 12.15
N ASP A 82 -1.10 -1.74 11.42
CA ASP A 82 -2.24 -2.65 11.31
C ASP A 82 -2.46 -3.40 12.64
N ILE A 83 -3.72 -3.55 13.06
CA ILE A 83 -4.06 -4.11 14.38
C ILE A 83 -3.95 -5.64 14.38
N LYS A 84 -4.19 -6.29 13.24
CA LYS A 84 -4.18 -7.75 13.08
C LYS A 84 -2.78 -8.24 12.65
N GLN A 85 -2.05 -7.44 11.87
CA GLN A 85 -0.66 -7.66 11.44
C GLN A 85 0.24 -6.51 11.93
N THR A 86 0.56 -6.50 13.23
CA THR A 86 1.30 -5.38 13.87
C THR A 86 2.70 -5.09 13.32
N HIS A 87 3.27 -6.00 12.51
CA HIS A 87 4.52 -5.76 11.78
C HIS A 87 4.32 -4.85 10.56
N ILE A 88 3.09 -4.71 10.05
CA ILE A 88 2.75 -3.82 8.94
C ILE A 88 2.56 -2.40 9.48
N ARG A 89 3.38 -1.49 8.95
CA ARG A 89 3.39 -0.07 9.31
C ARG A 89 3.18 0.72 8.03
N TYR A 90 2.12 1.51 7.97
CA TYR A 90 1.76 2.23 6.76
C TYR A 90 1.42 3.68 7.08
N GLU A 91 1.35 4.53 6.07
CA GLU A 91 1.00 5.94 6.23
C GLU A 91 -0.40 6.21 5.69
N LYS A 92 -1.21 6.99 6.43
CA LYS A 92 -2.58 7.33 6.03
C LYS A 92 -2.81 8.84 6.05
N CYS A 93 -3.44 9.37 5.01
CA CYS A 93 -3.78 10.78 4.94
C CYS A 93 -5.01 11.08 5.81
N PRO A 94 -4.97 12.05 6.73
CA PRO A 94 -6.13 12.41 7.54
C PRO A 94 -7.17 13.24 6.77
N VAL A 95 -6.85 13.75 5.58
CA VAL A 95 -7.73 14.63 4.79
C VAL A 95 -8.42 13.89 3.66
N CYS A 96 -7.66 13.21 2.80
CA CYS A 96 -8.20 12.49 1.64
C CYS A 96 -8.34 10.97 1.89
N TYR A 97 -7.98 10.49 3.08
CA TYR A 97 -8.09 9.09 3.53
C TYR A 97 -7.30 8.05 2.73
N GLY A 98 -6.47 8.48 1.78
CA GLY A 98 -5.57 7.60 1.04
C GLY A 98 -4.47 7.00 1.92
N ILE A 99 -3.91 5.89 1.46
CA ILE A 99 -2.95 5.04 2.17
C ILE A 99 -1.72 4.85 1.30
N TRP A 100 -0.55 4.90 1.94
CA TRP A 100 0.72 4.52 1.33
C TRP A 100 1.19 3.20 1.95
N PHE A 101 1.45 2.22 1.09
CA PHE A 101 2.16 0.98 1.44
C PHE A 101 3.52 0.98 0.75
N ASP A 102 4.56 0.53 1.44
CA ASP A 102 5.84 0.28 0.81
C ASP A 102 5.83 -1.01 -0.02
N ALA A 103 6.87 -1.18 -0.82
CA ALA A 103 7.06 -2.37 -1.66
C ALA A 103 6.88 -3.67 -0.87
N GLY A 104 5.95 -4.52 -1.30
CA GLY A 104 5.63 -5.79 -0.68
C GLY A 104 4.63 -5.73 0.49
N GLU A 105 4.34 -4.56 1.05
CA GLU A 105 3.47 -4.45 2.23
C GLU A 105 1.99 -4.68 1.90
N PHE A 106 1.51 -4.31 0.71
CA PHE A 106 0.11 -4.57 0.34
C PHE A 106 -0.12 -6.07 0.13
N LYS A 107 0.88 -6.78 -0.42
CA LYS A 107 0.85 -8.24 -0.51
C LYS A 107 0.75 -8.88 0.88
N ASP A 108 1.62 -8.49 1.81
CA ASP A 108 1.59 -8.96 3.21
C ASP A 108 0.24 -8.64 3.88
N TYR A 109 -0.25 -7.40 3.71
CA TYR A 109 -1.55 -6.96 4.22
C TYR A 109 -2.75 -7.80 3.74
N LYS A 110 -2.65 -8.44 2.57
CA LYS A 110 -3.67 -9.35 2.03
C LYS A 110 -3.58 -10.78 2.55
N GLU A 111 -2.42 -11.23 3.03
CA GLU A 111 -2.25 -12.61 3.51
C GLU A 111 -3.01 -12.86 4.83
N GLU A 112 -3.47 -11.80 5.49
CA GLU A 112 -4.50 -11.84 6.51
C GLU A 112 -5.79 -12.50 6.00
N GLY A 113 -6.00 -13.74 6.44
CA GLY A 113 -7.14 -14.58 6.06
C GLY A 113 -6.72 -15.92 5.45
N ILE A 114 -5.51 -16.06 4.89
CA ILE A 114 -5.06 -17.36 4.36
C ILE A 114 -4.85 -18.36 5.51
N ALA A 115 -4.30 -17.90 6.64
CA ALA A 115 -4.13 -18.72 7.83
C ALA A 115 -5.47 -19.14 8.47
N ASP A 116 -6.53 -18.35 8.29
CA ASP A 116 -7.87 -18.70 8.80
C ASP A 116 -8.64 -19.58 7.80
N ILE A 117 -8.49 -19.35 6.49
CA ILE A 117 -9.01 -20.24 5.44
C ILE A 117 -8.39 -21.64 5.53
N LEU A 118 -7.09 -21.75 5.82
CA LEU A 118 -6.43 -23.06 5.98
C LEU A 118 -6.89 -23.78 7.26
N LYS A 119 -7.19 -23.06 8.36
CA LYS A 119 -7.79 -23.69 9.54
C LYS A 119 -9.18 -24.24 9.25
N ASP A 120 -9.99 -23.54 8.47
CA ASP A 120 -11.34 -23.99 8.11
C ASP A 120 -11.36 -25.14 7.08
N ILE A 121 -10.28 -25.31 6.29
CA ILE A 121 -10.17 -26.42 5.31
C ILE A 121 -9.58 -27.70 5.93
N PHE A 122 -8.74 -27.57 6.95
CA PHE A 122 -8.05 -28.69 7.61
C PHE A 122 -8.59 -29.03 9.02
N SER A 123 -9.72 -28.45 9.40
CA SER A 123 -10.51 -28.81 10.59
C SER A 123 -11.87 -29.36 10.20
#